data_AF-A0A061BHX6-F1
#
_entry.id   AF-A0A061BHX6-F1
#
_cell.length_a   1.000
_cell.length_b   1.000
_cell.length_c   1.000
_cell.angle_alpha   90.00
_cell.angle_beta   90.00
_cell.angle_gamma   90.00
#
_symmetry.space_group_name_H-M   'P 1'
#
loop_
_entity.id
_entity.type
_entity.pdbx_description
1 polymer ?
#
loop_
_entity_poly.entity_id
_entity_poly.type
_entity_poly.pdbx_seq_one_letter_code
_entity_poly.pdbx_strand_id
1 'polypeptide(L)'
;MSDARARLDAASTFLLQSPPGEVNDVLSDLRAILSSSGLSDSQIESGLLPALTKHNAEQFTVVESEGKKVLVTPASRVEGAGEEEGTERHVQLREGKEFVFDHLKGLASSASPHTSPFDSETSTLRTSLDKLLSSYVANHYASGVAAVYTLPDPAYPPPEPAAAPTSEEKAAEPEGTGETGSIAQDVEGGKEEVADVAADTAEEVEKALPEEGVETVGGEGAAPTGTSAEEAEAKEAEAEEKGKSAEAVEDDKMDVGTPATAPAEVEEEPPASTTEDAAPELPQPRPSRLFGLYFVGNKYNPSNYWTGRWRSTYQLDYAKGTLEGTAQINIHYYEQGNVQLSTTLKSSATLSPSPSPESVVASIKATESSFQRQLGETYNDLSDASFRGLRRALPKTRSKLDWDKATGMRLGQQIGGGAQ
;
A
#
# COMPACT_ATOMS: atom_id res chain seq x y z
N MET A 1 -34.76 10.92 13.39
CA MET A 1 -33.47 10.19 13.54
C MET A 1 -33.33 9.02 12.57
N SER A 2 -34.33 8.12 12.44
CA SER A 2 -34.24 6.96 11.53
C SER A 2 -33.92 7.32 10.07
N ASP A 3 -34.62 8.31 9.50
CA ASP A 3 -34.45 8.72 8.09
C ASP A 3 -33.06 9.33 7.82
N ALA A 4 -32.58 10.23 8.68
CA ALA A 4 -31.22 10.79 8.57
C ALA A 4 -30.13 9.72 8.63
N ARG A 5 -30.27 8.73 9.53
CA ARG A 5 -29.34 7.59 9.60
C ARG A 5 -29.41 6.73 8.34
N ALA A 6 -30.59 6.38 7.86
CA ALA A 6 -30.76 5.59 6.64
C ALA A 6 -30.16 6.27 5.40
N ARG A 7 -30.23 7.61 5.32
CA ARG A 7 -29.56 8.40 4.26
C ARG A 7 -28.04 8.34 4.36
N LEU A 8 -27.48 8.42 5.58
CA LEU A 8 -26.03 8.24 5.81
C LEU A 8 -25.57 6.81 5.51
N ASP A 9 -26.33 5.79 5.91
CA ASP A 9 -26.03 4.37 5.61
C ASP A 9 -26.04 4.11 4.08
N ALA A 10 -26.98 4.72 3.36
CA ALA A 10 -27.03 4.67 1.89
C ALA A 10 -25.86 5.42 1.23
N ALA A 11 -25.54 6.63 1.70
CA ALA A 11 -24.40 7.41 1.21
C ALA A 11 -23.05 6.72 1.49
N SER A 12 -22.90 6.06 2.65
CA SER A 12 -21.78 5.19 2.97
C SER A 12 -21.62 4.04 1.97
N THR A 13 -22.74 3.47 1.51
CA THR A 13 -22.73 2.41 0.51
C THR A 13 -22.22 2.92 -0.85
N PHE A 14 -22.63 4.12 -1.27
CA PHE A 14 -22.12 4.76 -2.49
C PHE A 14 -20.62 5.10 -2.37
N LEU A 15 -20.18 5.61 -1.22
CA LEU A 15 -18.77 5.95 -0.98
C LEU A 15 -17.84 4.71 -1.02
N LEU A 16 -18.31 3.56 -0.52
CA LEU A 16 -17.57 2.29 -0.65
C LEU A 16 -17.50 1.77 -2.10
N GLN A 17 -18.37 2.25 -2.99
CA GLN A 17 -18.43 1.89 -4.41
C GLN A 17 -17.79 2.94 -5.33
N SER A 18 -17.23 4.02 -4.80
CA SER A 18 -16.60 5.07 -5.60
C SER A 18 -15.49 4.51 -6.52
N PRO A 19 -15.48 4.87 -7.82
CA PRO A 19 -14.43 4.47 -8.74
C PRO A 19 -13.02 4.94 -8.29
N PRO A 20 -11.95 4.26 -8.73
CA PRO A 20 -10.60 4.58 -8.28
C PRO A 20 -10.17 5.97 -8.75
N GLY A 21 -9.85 6.85 -7.81
CA GLY A 21 -9.45 8.25 -8.10
C GLY A 21 -10.60 9.25 -8.08
N GLU A 22 -11.86 8.81 -8.00
CA GLU A 22 -13.07 9.66 -8.04
C GLU A 22 -13.76 9.79 -6.66
N VAL A 23 -13.14 9.27 -5.60
CA VAL A 23 -13.71 9.27 -4.22
C VAL A 23 -14.00 10.67 -3.69
N ASN A 24 -13.18 11.67 -4.05
CA ASN A 24 -13.37 13.05 -3.62
C ASN A 24 -14.56 13.72 -4.33
N ASP A 25 -14.77 13.42 -5.61
CA ASP A 25 -15.91 13.91 -6.38
C ASP A 25 -17.22 13.30 -5.84
N VAL A 26 -17.24 11.98 -5.63
CA VAL A 26 -18.38 11.28 -5.00
C VAL A 26 -18.66 11.83 -3.59
N LEU A 27 -17.62 12.12 -2.79
CA LEU A 27 -17.81 12.73 -1.46
C LEU A 27 -18.39 14.14 -1.54
N SER A 28 -18.00 14.94 -2.55
CA SER A 28 -18.56 16.27 -2.81
C SER A 28 -20.05 16.18 -3.21
N ASP A 29 -20.40 15.27 -4.11
CA ASP A 29 -21.78 15.04 -4.55
C ASP A 29 -22.67 14.53 -3.39
N LEU A 30 -22.16 13.58 -2.60
CA LEU A 30 -22.86 13.08 -1.42
C LEU A 30 -23.07 14.18 -0.37
N ARG A 31 -22.07 15.05 -0.11
CA ARG A 31 -22.23 16.24 0.73
C ARG A 31 -23.36 17.12 0.21
N ALA A 32 -23.34 17.51 -1.07
CA ALA A 32 -24.38 18.37 -1.67
C ALA A 32 -25.79 17.77 -1.54
N ILE A 33 -25.94 16.46 -1.79
CA ILE A 33 -27.21 15.74 -1.65
C ILE A 33 -27.67 15.71 -0.19
N LEU A 34 -26.78 15.40 0.76
CA LEU A 34 -27.12 15.27 2.19
C LEU A 34 -27.39 16.62 2.86
N SER A 35 -26.66 17.68 2.51
CA SER A 35 -26.92 19.04 3.01
C SER A 35 -28.28 19.55 2.49
N SER A 36 -28.67 19.22 1.25
CA SER A 36 -30.02 19.51 0.73
C SER A 36 -31.15 18.81 1.50
N SER A 37 -30.82 17.72 2.21
CA SER A 37 -31.76 16.97 3.04
C SER A 37 -31.82 17.42 4.50
N GLY A 38 -31.10 18.48 4.87
CA GLY A 38 -31.14 19.12 6.18
C GLY A 38 -30.17 18.55 7.23
N LEU A 39 -29.18 17.75 6.82
CA LEU A 39 -28.04 17.42 7.68
C LEU A 39 -27.02 18.57 7.67
N SER A 40 -26.32 18.79 8.79
CA SER A 40 -25.16 19.68 8.81
C SER A 40 -23.89 18.97 8.34
N ASP A 41 -22.92 19.73 7.84
CA ASP A 41 -21.67 19.17 7.30
C ASP A 41 -20.92 18.29 8.31
N SER A 42 -20.89 18.69 9.60
CA SER A 42 -20.32 17.87 10.69
C SER A 42 -21.05 16.53 10.90
N GLN A 43 -22.37 16.47 10.71
CA GLN A 43 -23.13 15.20 10.77
C GLN A 43 -22.84 14.31 9.55
N ILE A 44 -22.59 14.91 8.39
CA ILE A 44 -22.22 14.21 7.16
C ILE A 44 -20.81 13.65 7.30
N GLU A 45 -19.86 14.43 7.80
CA GLU A 45 -18.46 14.03 7.95
C GLU A 45 -18.31 12.90 8.98
N SER A 46 -18.78 13.08 10.21
CA SER A 46 -18.75 12.01 11.23
C SER A 46 -19.56 10.78 10.80
N GLY A 47 -20.66 10.97 10.06
CA GLY A 47 -21.48 9.88 9.54
C GLY A 47 -20.86 9.07 8.39
N LEU A 48 -20.08 9.71 7.50
CA LEU A 48 -19.42 9.06 6.36
C LEU A 48 -18.00 8.59 6.67
N LEU A 49 -17.37 9.14 7.71
CA LEU A 49 -15.99 8.82 8.10
C LEU A 49 -15.70 7.31 8.18
N PRO A 50 -16.51 6.45 8.84
CA PRO A 50 -16.23 5.02 8.89
C PRO A 50 -16.17 4.34 7.51
N ALA A 51 -16.99 4.81 6.56
CA ALA A 51 -16.99 4.32 5.19
C ALA A 51 -15.79 4.87 4.39
N LEU A 52 -15.37 6.10 4.64
CA LEU A 52 -14.18 6.70 4.04
C LEU A 52 -12.89 6.04 4.54
N THR A 53 -12.81 5.75 5.84
CA THR A 53 -11.71 4.98 6.46
C THR A 53 -11.60 3.59 5.84
N LYS A 54 -12.71 2.86 5.80
CA LYS A 54 -12.77 1.55 5.15
C LYS A 54 -12.39 1.62 3.66
N HIS A 55 -12.93 2.59 2.91
CA HIS A 55 -12.60 2.80 1.50
C HIS A 55 -11.08 2.98 1.34
N ASN A 56 -10.47 3.91 2.07
CA ASN A 56 -9.05 4.25 1.93
C ASN A 56 -8.13 3.06 2.23
N ALA A 57 -8.44 2.27 3.26
CA ALA A 57 -7.70 1.07 3.61
C ALA A 57 -7.88 -0.05 2.56
N GLU A 58 -9.11 -0.39 2.17
CA GLU A 58 -9.37 -1.44 1.17
C GLU A 58 -8.82 -1.09 -0.22
N GLN A 59 -8.76 0.20 -0.56
CA GLN A 59 -8.31 0.69 -1.87
C GLN A 59 -6.80 0.92 -2.00
N PHE A 60 -6.03 0.65 -0.95
CA PHE A 60 -4.59 0.90 -0.86
C PHE A 60 -4.26 2.35 -1.25
N THR A 61 -4.90 3.30 -0.58
CA THR A 61 -4.70 4.73 -0.86
C THR A 61 -3.22 5.08 -0.71
N VAL A 62 -2.66 5.59 -1.80
CA VAL A 62 -1.27 6.08 -1.86
C VAL A 62 -1.27 7.50 -1.32
N VAL A 63 -0.46 7.74 -0.29
CA VAL A 63 -0.27 9.06 0.33
C VAL A 63 1.20 9.43 0.32
N GLU A 64 1.50 10.71 0.43
CA GLU A 64 2.88 11.21 0.51
C GLU A 64 3.21 11.60 1.95
N SER A 65 4.28 11.03 2.50
CA SER A 65 4.83 11.33 3.82
C SER A 65 6.31 11.63 3.66
N GLU A 66 6.75 12.81 4.09
CA GLU A 66 8.15 13.28 3.96
C GLU A 66 8.75 13.13 2.54
N GLY A 67 7.94 13.38 1.50
CA GLY A 67 8.36 13.25 0.09
C GLY A 67 8.41 11.80 -0.43
N LYS A 68 7.99 10.82 0.36
CA LYS A 68 7.95 9.40 -0.01
C LYS A 68 6.51 8.90 -0.11
N LYS A 69 6.23 8.11 -1.15
CA LYS A 69 4.91 7.48 -1.36
C LYS A 69 4.77 6.25 -0.46
N VAL A 70 3.69 6.20 0.32
CA VAL A 70 3.37 5.11 1.26
C VAL A 70 1.94 4.61 1.07
N LEU A 71 1.63 3.43 1.60
CA LEU A 71 0.32 2.80 1.48
C LEU A 71 -0.46 2.82 2.80
N VAL A 72 -1.69 3.32 2.72
CA VAL A 72 -2.74 3.11 3.73
C VAL A 72 -3.39 1.76 3.42
N THR A 73 -3.19 0.76 4.28
CA THR A 73 -3.74 -0.59 4.13
C THR A 73 -4.21 -1.12 5.49
N PRO A 74 -5.06 -2.17 5.55
CA PRO A 74 -5.44 -2.78 6.82
C PRO A 74 -4.24 -3.35 7.60
N ALA A 75 -3.19 -3.78 6.90
CA ALA A 75 -1.98 -4.33 7.50
C ALA A 75 -0.96 -3.26 7.94
N SER A 76 -1.16 -1.98 7.59
CA SER A 76 -0.30 -0.89 8.06
C SER A 76 -0.83 -0.19 9.31
N ARG A 77 -2.10 -0.36 9.67
CA ARG A 77 -2.70 0.30 10.84
C ARG A 77 -2.05 -0.16 12.16
N VAL A 78 -1.78 0.79 13.05
CA VAL A 78 -1.35 0.55 14.44
C VAL A 78 -2.58 0.62 15.36
N GLU A 79 -2.85 -0.44 16.13
CA GLU A 79 -3.96 -0.46 17.08
C GLU A 79 -3.60 0.26 18.39
N GLY A 80 -4.56 1.00 18.97
CA GLY A 80 -4.50 1.47 20.37
C GLY A 80 -3.86 2.85 20.62
N ALA A 81 -3.38 3.56 19.60
CA ALA A 81 -2.59 4.78 19.79
C ALA A 81 -3.34 6.08 19.41
N GLY A 82 -4.15 6.60 20.34
CA GLY A 82 -4.63 8.01 20.35
C GLY A 82 -5.23 8.49 19.04
N GLU A 83 -6.39 7.94 18.67
CA GLU A 83 -7.15 8.30 17.46
C GLU A 83 -7.95 9.59 17.71
N GLU A 84 -7.50 10.72 17.16
CA GLU A 84 -8.39 11.88 16.99
C GLU A 84 -9.46 11.51 15.94
N GLU A 85 -10.72 11.97 16.10
CA GLU A 85 -11.82 11.61 15.21
C GLU A 85 -11.49 11.93 13.74
N GLY A 86 -11.26 10.90 12.94
CA GLY A 86 -10.87 11.01 11.52
C GLY A 86 -9.43 10.66 11.19
N THR A 87 -8.62 10.30 12.19
CA THR A 87 -7.20 9.96 12.02
C THR A 87 -6.87 8.50 12.37
N GLU A 88 -6.05 7.84 11.55
CA GLU A 88 -5.45 6.54 11.86
C GLU A 88 -3.93 6.63 11.84
N ARG A 89 -3.25 5.85 12.69
CA ARG A 89 -1.78 5.70 12.65
C ARG A 89 -1.40 4.51 11.79
N HIS A 90 -0.37 4.69 10.96
CA HIS A 90 0.14 3.65 10.08
C HIS A 90 1.67 3.53 10.15
N VAL A 91 2.18 2.30 9.97
CA VAL A 91 3.63 2.03 9.91
C VAL A 91 4.21 2.21 8.51
N GLN A 92 5.37 2.86 8.44
CA GLN A 92 6.25 2.96 7.28
C GLN A 92 7.53 2.15 7.54
N LEU A 93 7.42 0.82 7.39
CA LEU A 93 8.48 -0.14 7.74
C LEU A 93 9.80 0.04 6.96
N ARG A 94 9.80 0.76 5.83
CA ARG A 94 11.03 1.12 5.09
C ARG A 94 11.90 2.15 5.81
N GLU A 95 11.28 3.06 6.56
CA GLU A 95 11.96 4.15 7.25
C GLU A 95 12.09 3.91 8.76
N GLY A 96 11.45 2.87 9.29
CA GLY A 96 11.33 2.66 10.74
C GLY A 96 10.54 3.80 11.41
N LYS A 97 9.50 4.31 10.74
CA LYS A 97 8.66 5.42 11.21
C LYS A 97 7.18 5.07 11.20
N GLU A 98 6.40 5.81 11.97
CA GLU A 98 4.95 5.86 11.86
C GLU A 98 4.53 7.17 11.16
N PHE A 99 3.33 7.19 10.60
CA PHE A 99 2.67 8.40 10.11
C PHE A 99 1.21 8.41 10.56
N VAL A 100 0.66 9.61 10.78
CA VAL A 100 -0.79 9.80 11.00
C VAL A 100 -1.42 10.11 9.65
N PHE A 101 -2.52 9.45 9.31
CA PHE A 101 -3.31 9.72 8.13
C PHE A 101 -4.67 10.30 8.52
N ASP A 102 -4.96 11.50 8.03
CA ASP A 102 -6.27 12.13 8.15
C ASP A 102 -7.15 11.71 6.97
N HIS A 103 -8.17 10.90 7.24
CA HIS A 103 -9.05 10.37 6.20
C HIS A 103 -9.95 11.43 5.55
N LEU A 104 -10.28 12.51 6.27
CA LEU A 104 -11.15 13.59 5.77
C LEU A 104 -10.37 14.57 4.88
N LYS A 105 -9.12 14.86 5.23
CA LYS A 105 -8.22 15.73 4.45
C LYS A 105 -7.47 14.99 3.35
N GLY A 106 -7.31 13.66 3.47
CA GLY A 106 -6.50 12.86 2.56
C GLY A 106 -5.00 13.15 2.66
N LEU A 107 -4.53 13.61 3.83
CA LEU A 107 -3.15 14.02 4.07
C LEU A 107 -2.48 13.12 5.13
N ALA A 108 -1.19 12.85 4.93
CA ALA A 108 -0.34 12.19 5.91
C ALA A 108 0.62 13.18 6.56
N SER A 109 0.88 13.00 7.86
CA SER A 109 1.93 13.69 8.61
C SER A 109 2.84 12.65 9.27
N SER A 110 4.16 12.90 9.31
CA SER A 110 5.06 11.96 9.98
C SER A 110 4.87 11.99 11.49
N ALA A 111 5.08 10.83 12.11
CA ALA A 111 4.86 10.59 13.53
C ALA A 111 6.14 10.00 14.17
N SER A 112 5.97 9.33 15.31
CA SER A 112 7.03 8.71 16.10
C SER A 112 7.87 7.70 15.30
N PRO A 113 9.14 7.47 15.70
CA PRO A 113 9.89 6.28 15.29
C PRO A 113 9.10 5.01 15.62
N HIS A 114 9.16 4.02 14.73
CA HIS A 114 8.51 2.71 14.91
C HIS A 114 9.53 1.66 15.34
N THR A 115 9.34 1.09 16.54
CA THR A 115 10.11 -0.07 16.98
C THR A 115 9.40 -1.35 16.51
N SER A 116 10.03 -2.09 15.60
CA SER A 116 9.54 -3.41 15.17
C SER A 116 9.47 -4.36 16.37
N PRO A 117 8.33 -5.04 16.63
CA PRO A 117 8.24 -6.06 17.67
C PRO A 117 8.83 -7.41 17.23
N PHE A 118 9.45 -7.49 16.04
CA PHE A 118 9.92 -8.74 15.44
C PHE A 118 11.45 -8.87 15.51
N ASP A 119 11.92 -10.13 15.50
CA ASP A 119 13.35 -10.45 15.48
C ASP A 119 14.10 -9.95 14.22
N SER A 120 15.43 -10.01 14.30
CA SER A 120 16.32 -9.58 13.22
C SER A 120 16.18 -10.45 11.96
N GLU A 121 15.93 -11.75 12.10
CA GLU A 121 15.68 -12.65 10.96
C GLU A 121 14.42 -12.23 10.18
N THR A 122 13.28 -12.09 10.87
CA THR A 122 11.98 -11.69 10.29
C THR A 122 12.11 -10.31 9.64
N SER A 123 12.77 -9.38 10.32
CA SER A 123 12.98 -8.01 9.83
C SER A 123 13.87 -7.95 8.59
N THR A 124 14.92 -8.78 8.53
CA THR A 124 15.82 -8.91 7.37
C THR A 124 15.10 -9.54 6.17
N LEU A 125 14.38 -10.64 6.39
CA LEU A 125 13.61 -11.33 5.36
C LEU A 125 12.52 -10.42 4.76
N ARG A 126 11.75 -9.73 5.62
CA ARG A 126 10.77 -8.73 5.19
C ARG A 126 11.42 -7.64 4.33
N THR A 127 12.57 -7.12 4.73
CA THR A 127 13.28 -6.05 4.02
C THR A 127 13.82 -6.52 2.66
N SER A 128 14.28 -7.77 2.54
CA SER A 128 14.67 -8.35 1.25
C SER A 128 13.48 -8.50 0.29
N LEU A 129 12.36 -9.05 0.77
CA LEU A 129 11.10 -9.14 0.02
C LEU A 129 10.62 -7.75 -0.44
N ASP A 130 10.68 -6.75 0.44
CA ASP A 130 10.23 -5.38 0.20
C ASP A 130 11.09 -4.63 -0.83
N LYS A 131 12.41 -4.89 -0.87
CA LYS A 131 13.35 -4.39 -1.90
C LYS A 131 13.02 -4.97 -3.27
N LEU A 132 12.92 -6.30 -3.38
CA LEU A 132 12.65 -6.98 -4.65
C LEU A 132 11.24 -6.69 -5.19
N LEU A 133 10.24 -6.68 -4.31
CA LEU A 133 8.86 -6.35 -4.69
C LEU A 133 8.75 -4.91 -5.21
N SER A 134 9.44 -3.95 -4.59
CA SER A 134 9.48 -2.57 -5.12
C SER A 134 10.12 -2.47 -6.50
N SER A 135 11.23 -3.18 -6.73
CA SER A 135 11.88 -3.20 -8.05
C SER A 135 10.94 -3.78 -9.11
N TYR A 136 10.29 -4.92 -8.81
CA TYR A 136 9.25 -5.50 -9.65
C TYR A 136 8.11 -4.50 -9.93
N VAL A 137 7.54 -3.90 -8.89
CA VAL A 137 6.39 -3.00 -9.03
C VAL A 137 6.73 -1.72 -9.80
N ALA A 138 7.93 -1.14 -9.59
CA ALA A 138 8.39 0.02 -10.35
C ALA A 138 8.59 -0.30 -11.85
N ASN A 139 9.09 -1.49 -12.17
CA ASN A 139 9.34 -1.92 -13.56
C ASN A 139 8.07 -2.32 -14.30
N HIS A 140 7.04 -2.80 -13.59
CA HIS A 140 5.81 -3.33 -14.20
C HIS A 140 4.58 -2.41 -14.10
N TYR A 141 4.59 -1.39 -13.22
CA TYR A 141 3.43 -0.49 -13.00
C TYR A 141 3.83 0.99 -13.04
N ALA A 142 3.28 1.73 -14.01
CA ALA A 142 3.63 3.14 -14.30
C ALA A 142 3.46 4.14 -13.13
N SER A 143 2.65 3.80 -12.13
CA SER A 143 2.61 4.49 -10.83
C SER A 143 2.33 3.46 -9.75
N GLY A 144 3.21 2.45 -9.72
CA GLY A 144 3.24 1.39 -8.73
C GLY A 144 3.79 1.86 -7.38
N VAL A 145 3.16 1.44 -6.29
CA VAL A 145 3.69 1.58 -4.92
C VAL A 145 3.47 0.24 -4.21
N ALA A 146 4.47 -0.20 -3.44
CA ALA A 146 4.51 -1.50 -2.78
C ALA A 146 4.91 -1.38 -1.31
N ALA A 147 4.41 -2.28 -0.47
CA ALA A 147 4.81 -2.44 0.91
C ALA A 147 4.68 -3.90 1.37
N VAL A 148 5.65 -4.37 2.15
CA VAL A 148 5.62 -5.69 2.80
C VAL A 148 5.54 -5.54 4.31
N TYR A 149 4.48 -6.10 4.89
CA TYR A 149 4.21 -6.14 6.32
C TYR A 149 4.36 -7.56 6.86
N THR A 150 4.74 -7.67 8.12
CA THR A 150 4.68 -8.95 8.86
C THR A 150 3.26 -9.12 9.41
N LEU A 151 2.62 -10.25 9.12
CA LEU A 151 1.24 -10.51 9.54
C LEU A 151 1.20 -11.11 10.96
N PRO A 152 0.06 -10.99 11.67
CA PRO A 152 -0.15 -11.70 12.94
C PRO A 152 -0.05 -13.21 12.73
N ASP A 153 0.91 -13.84 13.40
CA ASP A 153 1.14 -15.29 13.34
C ASP A 153 0.47 -15.97 14.55
N PRO A 154 -0.52 -16.86 14.35
CA PRO A 154 -1.14 -17.61 15.45
C PRO A 154 -0.16 -18.50 16.23
N ALA A 155 1.00 -18.86 15.65
CA ALA A 155 2.05 -19.59 16.35
C ALA A 155 2.87 -18.70 17.32
N TYR A 156 2.83 -17.38 17.13
CA TYR A 156 3.58 -16.39 17.89
C TYR A 156 2.70 -15.17 18.22
N PRO A 157 1.68 -15.33 19.10
CA PRO A 157 0.78 -14.24 19.48
C PRO A 157 1.55 -13.04 20.05
N PRO A 158 1.02 -11.81 19.94
CA PRO A 158 1.59 -10.67 20.65
C PRO A 158 1.54 -10.93 22.17
N PRO A 159 2.50 -10.41 22.95
CA PRO A 159 2.42 -10.50 24.42
C PRO A 159 1.12 -9.85 24.90
N GLU A 160 0.46 -10.46 25.89
CA GLU A 160 -0.77 -9.90 26.45
C GLU A 160 -0.48 -8.49 26.98
N PRO A 161 -1.34 -7.48 26.67
CA PRO A 161 -1.19 -6.16 27.25
C PRO A 161 -1.28 -6.30 28.76
N ALA A 162 -0.25 -5.81 29.46
CA ALA A 162 -0.17 -5.88 30.92
C ALA A 162 -1.50 -5.40 31.53
N ALA A 163 -2.14 -6.28 32.31
CA ALA A 163 -3.48 -6.05 32.81
C ALA A 163 -3.54 -4.70 33.53
N ALA A 164 -4.39 -3.79 33.04
CA ALA A 164 -4.60 -2.50 33.68
C ALA A 164 -4.95 -2.74 35.16
N PRO A 165 -4.31 -2.06 36.12
CA PRO A 165 -4.54 -2.32 37.53
C PRO A 165 -6.01 -2.06 37.86
N THR A 166 -6.73 -3.12 38.21
CA THR A 166 -8.14 -3.07 38.60
C THR A 166 -8.27 -2.33 39.92
N SER A 167 -8.51 -1.03 39.84
CA SER A 167 -8.75 -0.14 40.97
C SER A 167 -10.16 -0.28 41.54
N GLU A 168 -10.49 -1.48 42.02
CA GLU A 168 -11.60 -1.70 42.95
C GLU A 168 -11.06 -2.23 44.29
N GLU A 169 -10.60 -1.33 45.15
CA GLU A 169 -10.58 -1.61 46.59
C GLU A 169 -11.40 -0.56 47.36
N LYS A 170 -12.15 -1.09 48.33
CA LYS A 170 -13.31 -0.46 48.95
C LYS A 170 -12.90 0.21 50.25
N ALA A 171 -13.32 1.45 50.44
CA ALA A 171 -12.95 2.26 51.60
C ALA A 171 -13.26 1.60 52.97
N ALA A 172 -12.23 1.54 53.82
CA ALA A 172 -12.34 1.50 55.28
C ALA A 172 -11.04 2.06 55.91
N GLU A 173 -11.19 3.15 56.68
CA GLU A 173 -10.17 3.77 57.55
C GLU A 173 -10.25 3.21 58.99
N PRO A 174 -9.32 3.51 59.93
CA PRO A 174 -7.92 3.98 59.80
C PRO A 174 -6.96 3.28 60.82
N GLU A 175 -5.88 3.98 61.20
CA GLU A 175 -4.85 3.69 62.23
C GLU A 175 -3.68 2.78 61.78
N GLY A 176 -2.40 3.18 61.92
CA GLY A 176 -1.85 4.48 62.35
C GLY A 176 -0.33 4.41 62.59
N THR A 177 0.35 5.57 62.59
CA THR A 177 1.79 5.78 62.89
C THR A 177 2.80 5.11 61.93
N GLY A 178 3.90 5.74 61.51
CA GLY A 178 4.37 7.13 61.65
C GLY A 178 5.81 7.26 61.12
N GLU A 179 6.23 8.49 60.78
CA GLU A 179 7.63 8.99 60.64
C GLU A 179 8.64 8.23 59.73
N THR A 180 9.60 8.83 58.99
CA THR A 180 10.03 10.21 58.66
C THR A 180 11.15 10.11 57.61
N GLY A 181 11.39 11.16 56.81
CA GLY A 181 12.69 11.40 56.13
C GLY A 181 12.86 10.74 54.75
N SER A 182 12.95 11.38 53.57
CA SER A 182 13.33 12.75 53.11
C SER A 182 14.74 12.82 52.50
N ILE A 183 14.82 13.36 51.27
CA ILE A 183 16.01 13.81 50.49
C ILE A 183 16.89 12.65 49.94
N ALA A 184 17.09 12.37 48.64
CA ALA A 184 17.15 13.11 47.35
C ALA A 184 18.57 13.53 46.89
N GLN A 185 18.77 13.58 45.55
CA GLN A 185 19.94 14.12 44.80
C GLN A 185 21.27 13.31 44.96
N ASP A 186 22.27 13.27 44.06
CA ASP A 186 22.55 13.77 42.67
C ASP A 186 23.86 13.05 42.17
N VAL A 187 24.37 13.05 40.92
CA VAL A 187 24.11 13.78 39.65
C VAL A 187 24.59 12.98 38.38
N GLU A 188 24.50 13.60 37.20
CA GLU A 188 24.99 13.29 35.82
C GLU A 188 26.27 12.45 35.55
N GLY A 189 26.35 11.87 34.33
CA GLY A 189 27.34 12.38 33.33
C GLY A 189 28.03 11.44 32.31
N GLY A 190 27.75 11.63 31.00
CA GLY A 190 28.63 11.34 29.83
C GLY A 190 28.71 9.87 29.33
N LYS A 191 28.27 9.50 28.11
CA LYS A 191 28.79 9.78 26.73
C LYS A 191 30.18 9.20 26.40
N GLU A 192 30.27 8.31 25.39
CA GLU A 192 30.63 8.68 23.99
C GLU A 192 30.44 7.52 22.97
N GLU A 193 30.55 7.82 21.67
CA GLU A 193 30.27 6.96 20.50
C GLU A 193 31.49 6.13 20.03
N VAL A 194 31.27 5.13 19.14
CA VAL A 194 31.96 5.08 17.83
C VAL A 194 31.22 4.23 16.77
N ALA A 195 31.29 4.70 15.52
CA ALA A 195 30.90 4.04 14.26
C ALA A 195 31.96 2.99 13.80
N ASP A 196 31.95 2.29 12.66
CA ASP A 196 31.14 2.21 11.41
C ASP A 196 31.46 0.85 10.70
N VAL A 197 30.97 0.66 9.46
CA VAL A 197 31.46 -0.19 8.35
C VAL A 197 30.58 -1.40 8.00
N ALA A 198 29.86 -1.30 6.86
CA ALA A 198 30.16 -2.10 5.64
C ALA A 198 29.15 -1.82 4.51
N ALA A 199 29.64 -1.33 3.37
CA ALA A 199 28.87 -1.24 2.13
C ALA A 199 29.50 -2.16 1.08
N ASP A 200 28.90 -3.33 0.84
CA ASP A 200 29.24 -4.19 -0.30
C ASP A 200 28.11 -5.20 -0.60
N THR A 201 27.20 -4.89 -1.53
CA THR A 201 26.26 -5.81 -2.23
C THR A 201 25.28 -5.02 -3.14
N ALA A 202 25.81 -4.45 -4.22
CA ALA A 202 25.00 -3.74 -5.23
C ALA A 202 25.19 -4.25 -6.68
N GLU A 203 26.20 -5.08 -6.96
CA GLU A 203 26.66 -5.33 -8.34
C GLU A 203 26.31 -6.72 -8.92
N GLU A 204 25.78 -7.67 -8.14
CA GLU A 204 25.47 -9.03 -8.64
C GLU A 204 24.04 -9.23 -9.20
N VAL A 205 23.10 -8.31 -8.96
CA VAL A 205 21.67 -8.53 -9.31
C VAL A 205 21.37 -8.28 -10.80
N GLU A 206 22.21 -7.52 -11.50
CA GLU A 206 21.97 -7.11 -12.90
C GLU A 206 22.28 -8.22 -13.94
N LYS A 207 22.93 -9.32 -13.52
CA LYS A 207 23.50 -10.32 -14.44
C LYS A 207 22.65 -11.58 -14.69
N ALA A 208 21.44 -11.66 -14.11
CA ALA A 208 20.73 -12.94 -13.92
C ALA A 208 19.39 -13.11 -14.68
N LEU A 209 18.95 -12.15 -15.51
CA LEU A 209 17.71 -12.26 -16.28
C LEU A 209 17.88 -11.75 -17.73
N PRO A 210 17.35 -12.45 -18.75
CA PRO A 210 17.42 -11.99 -20.14
C PRO A 210 16.42 -10.86 -20.41
N GLU A 211 16.83 -9.89 -21.22
CA GLU A 211 15.92 -8.89 -21.77
C GLU A 211 15.11 -9.49 -22.93
N GLU A 212 13.79 -9.56 -22.77
CA GLU A 212 12.87 -9.69 -23.91
C GLU A 212 12.14 -8.35 -24.09
N GLY A 213 12.36 -7.72 -25.25
CA GLY A 213 11.76 -6.44 -25.58
C GLY A 213 10.25 -6.53 -25.76
N VAL A 214 9.53 -5.56 -25.22
CA VAL A 214 8.09 -5.39 -25.47
C VAL A 214 7.91 -4.83 -26.88
N GLU A 215 7.50 -5.66 -27.83
CA GLU A 215 7.11 -5.20 -29.17
C GLU A 215 5.88 -4.29 -29.09
N THR A 216 6.07 -3.00 -29.38
CA THR A 216 4.98 -2.06 -29.60
C THR A 216 4.44 -2.24 -31.02
N VAL A 217 3.29 -2.91 -31.15
CA VAL A 217 2.61 -3.05 -32.45
C VAL A 217 2.09 -1.69 -32.91
N GLY A 218 2.84 -1.06 -33.82
CA GLY A 218 2.38 0.12 -34.56
C GLY A 218 1.29 -0.27 -35.56
N GLY A 219 0.08 0.27 -35.37
CA GLY A 219 -1.02 0.18 -36.33
C GLY A 219 -1.20 1.51 -37.06
N GLU A 220 -0.97 1.51 -38.37
CA GLU A 220 -1.00 2.71 -39.22
C GLU A 220 -2.40 2.98 -39.82
N GLY A 221 -2.76 4.26 -39.96
CA GLY A 221 -3.97 4.73 -40.66
C GLY A 221 -4.88 5.61 -39.79
N ALA A 222 -5.35 6.78 -40.23
CA ALA A 222 -5.08 7.51 -41.46
C ALA A 222 -5.28 9.03 -41.25
N ALA A 223 -4.71 9.85 -42.15
CA ALA A 223 -4.83 11.32 -42.09
C ALA A 223 -6.28 11.82 -42.29
N PRO A 224 -6.55 13.07 -41.90
CA PRO A 224 -6.81 14.04 -42.96
C PRO A 224 -5.94 15.30 -42.89
N THR A 225 -5.70 15.87 -44.07
CA THR A 225 -4.91 17.07 -44.35
C THR A 225 -5.62 18.37 -43.93
N GLY A 226 -4.86 19.35 -43.39
CA GLY A 226 -5.34 20.72 -43.16
C GLY A 226 -4.19 21.68 -42.86
N THR A 227 -3.76 22.46 -43.86
CA THR A 227 -2.54 23.28 -43.85
C THR A 227 -2.67 24.62 -43.11
N SER A 228 -1.67 25.00 -42.32
CA SER A 228 -1.10 26.37 -42.30
C SER A 228 0.31 26.38 -41.68
N ALA A 229 1.21 27.18 -42.25
CA ALA A 229 2.44 27.66 -41.60
C ALA A 229 2.08 28.81 -40.61
N GLU A 230 2.94 29.47 -39.83
CA GLU A 230 4.42 29.61 -39.69
C GLU A 230 4.75 29.44 -38.17
N GLU A 231 5.94 29.55 -37.58
CA GLU A 231 7.23 30.18 -37.91
C GLU A 231 8.35 29.51 -37.07
N ALA A 232 9.63 29.85 -37.27
CA ALA A 232 10.75 29.25 -36.54
C ALA A 232 11.69 30.31 -35.93
N GLU A 233 12.29 30.03 -34.77
CA GLU A 233 13.68 30.43 -34.51
C GLU A 233 14.31 29.66 -33.33
N ALA A 234 15.63 29.70 -33.22
CA ALA A 234 16.44 29.00 -32.22
C ALA A 234 17.65 29.86 -31.81
N LYS A 235 18.13 29.74 -30.56
CA LYS A 235 19.57 29.60 -30.17
C LYS A 235 19.88 29.73 -28.66
N GLU A 236 20.82 28.88 -28.22
CA GLU A 236 22.12 29.16 -27.53
C GLU A 236 22.37 30.57 -26.90
N ALA A 237 23.24 30.77 -25.89
CA ALA A 237 23.91 29.93 -24.87
C ALA A 237 24.71 30.83 -23.88
N GLU A 238 25.09 30.27 -22.72
CA GLU A 238 26.21 30.58 -21.79
C GLU A 238 26.78 32.01 -21.55
N ALA A 239 27.09 32.29 -20.27
CA ALA A 239 28.27 33.06 -19.86
C ALA A 239 28.79 32.67 -18.45
N GLU A 240 30.12 32.55 -18.39
CA GLU A 240 31.14 32.58 -17.30
C GLU A 240 30.80 33.18 -15.89
N GLU A 241 31.62 33.07 -14.82
CA GLU A 241 33.10 32.90 -14.74
C GLU A 241 33.61 32.18 -13.45
N LYS A 242 34.94 32.18 -13.26
CA LYS A 242 35.78 31.35 -12.38
C LYS A 242 36.01 31.94 -10.98
N GLY A 243 36.47 31.09 -10.06
CA GLY A 243 37.19 31.51 -8.84
C GLY A 243 38.15 30.41 -8.37
N LYS A 244 39.44 30.72 -8.20
CA LYS A 244 40.52 29.77 -7.86
C LYS A 244 41.45 30.37 -6.79
N SER A 245 41.80 29.59 -5.77
CA SER A 245 43.01 29.81 -4.94
C SER A 245 43.51 28.48 -4.36
N ALA A 246 44.81 28.40 -4.12
CA ALA A 246 45.52 27.20 -3.68
C ALA A 246 46.36 27.49 -2.42
N GLU A 247 47.18 26.49 -2.03
CA GLU A 247 48.34 26.52 -1.11
C GLU A 247 48.05 26.31 0.39
N ALA A 248 48.91 25.68 1.21
CA ALA A 248 50.07 24.78 1.00
C ALA A 248 50.54 24.18 2.37
N VAL A 249 51.20 23.00 2.38
CA VAL A 249 52.52 22.66 3.05
C VAL A 249 52.66 22.90 4.60
N GLU A 250 53.30 22.09 5.47
CA GLU A 250 54.44 21.12 5.43
C GLU A 250 54.44 20.11 6.64
N ASP A 251 55.47 19.23 6.69
CA ASP A 251 56.01 18.28 7.70
C ASP A 251 55.91 18.64 9.23
N ASP A 252 56.09 17.73 10.22
CA ASP A 252 57.28 16.86 10.50
C ASP A 252 56.98 15.68 11.51
N LYS A 253 57.98 15.18 12.25
CA LYS A 253 58.20 13.76 12.63
C LYS A 253 57.97 13.34 14.10
N MET A 254 57.75 12.02 14.25
CA MET A 254 58.34 11.02 15.21
C MET A 254 58.74 11.48 16.64
N ASP A 255 58.39 10.71 17.68
CA ASP A 255 59.23 9.62 18.24
C ASP A 255 58.72 9.00 19.57
N VAL A 256 58.84 7.67 19.68
CA VAL A 256 58.97 6.72 20.83
C VAL A 256 58.50 7.07 22.27
N GLY A 257 57.84 6.10 22.95
CA GLY A 257 57.76 6.07 24.43
C GLY A 257 56.89 5.00 25.14
N THR A 258 57.29 3.72 25.13
CA THR A 258 56.78 2.61 26.01
C THR A 258 57.93 2.21 26.96
N PRO A 259 57.80 1.76 28.24
CA PRO A 259 56.79 0.88 28.89
C PRO A 259 56.29 1.42 30.28
N ALA A 260 55.61 0.73 31.23
CA ALA A 260 55.62 -0.67 31.66
C ALA A 260 54.46 -1.09 32.61
N THR A 261 53.98 -2.33 32.45
CA THR A 261 53.82 -3.41 33.47
C THR A 261 52.97 -3.24 34.76
N ALA A 262 51.81 -3.94 34.79
CA ALA A 262 51.27 -4.98 35.72
C ALA A 262 51.77 -5.12 37.20
N PRO A 263 51.08 -5.81 38.16
CA PRO A 263 50.07 -6.89 37.98
C PRO A 263 48.92 -7.08 39.06
N ALA A 264 48.10 -8.14 38.85
CA ALA A 264 47.46 -9.07 39.84
C ALA A 264 46.46 -8.54 40.91
N GLU A 265 45.15 -8.90 40.88
CA GLU A 265 44.47 -10.16 41.33
C GLU A 265 44.11 -10.22 42.83
N VAL A 266 42.81 -10.38 43.17
CA VAL A 266 42.22 -11.29 44.21
C VAL A 266 40.73 -11.53 43.88
N GLU A 267 40.23 -12.75 44.08
CA GLU A 267 38.83 -13.20 43.90
C GLU A 267 37.99 -13.10 45.21
N GLU A 268 36.66 -12.90 45.12
CA GLU A 268 35.68 -13.47 46.09
C GLU A 268 34.23 -13.48 45.53
N GLU A 269 33.54 -14.62 45.64
CA GLU A 269 32.08 -14.79 45.42
C GLU A 269 31.37 -15.07 46.79
N PRO A 270 30.03 -15.24 46.84
CA PRO A 270 28.97 -14.23 46.74
C PRO A 270 28.15 -14.17 48.06
N PRO A 271 27.06 -13.37 48.15
CA PRO A 271 25.78 -14.06 48.44
C PRO A 271 24.48 -13.40 47.92
N ALA A 272 23.51 -14.29 47.65
CA ALA A 272 22.07 -14.19 47.93
C ALA A 272 21.24 -12.97 47.44
N SER A 273 20.55 -13.19 46.32
CA SER A 273 19.15 -12.80 46.02
C SER A 273 18.46 -11.72 46.86
N THR A 274 18.17 -10.58 46.22
CA THR A 274 16.93 -9.82 46.44
C THR A 274 16.13 -9.80 45.14
N THR A 275 14.83 -10.01 45.24
CA THR A 275 13.87 -9.87 44.13
C THR A 275 13.88 -8.44 43.61
N GLU A 276 14.36 -8.23 42.39
CA GLU A 276 14.11 -6.99 41.67
C GLU A 276 12.65 -6.91 41.26
N ASP A 277 12.06 -5.76 41.55
CA ASP A 277 10.74 -5.35 41.08
C ASP A 277 10.80 -5.23 39.55
N ALA A 278 9.93 -5.95 38.84
CA ALA A 278 10.03 -6.06 37.39
C ALA A 278 9.63 -4.73 36.74
N ALA A 279 10.63 -3.96 36.31
CA ALA A 279 10.44 -2.92 35.30
C ALA A 279 9.66 -3.50 34.12
N PRO A 280 8.76 -2.73 33.47
CA PRO A 280 7.96 -3.24 32.36
C PRO A 280 8.90 -3.74 31.25
N GLU A 281 8.97 -5.06 31.11
CA GLU A 281 9.89 -5.73 30.19
C GLU A 281 9.58 -5.25 28.77
N LEU A 282 10.60 -4.71 28.08
CA LEU A 282 10.47 -4.34 26.67
C LEU A 282 9.98 -5.58 25.91
N PRO A 283 8.96 -5.46 25.04
CA PRO A 283 8.38 -6.61 24.37
C PRO A 283 9.48 -7.37 23.60
N GLN A 284 9.81 -8.57 24.11
CA GLN A 284 10.87 -9.42 23.57
C GLN A 284 10.65 -9.63 22.07
N PRO A 285 11.69 -9.46 21.23
CA PRO A 285 11.54 -9.57 19.78
C PRO A 285 11.12 -10.98 19.37
N ARG A 286 9.94 -11.10 18.73
CA ARG A 286 9.36 -12.40 18.36
C ARG A 286 9.61 -12.76 16.89
N PRO A 287 9.79 -14.04 16.53
CA PRO A 287 9.77 -14.46 15.14
C PRO A 287 8.35 -14.35 14.56
N SER A 288 8.25 -14.16 13.24
CA SER A 288 7.04 -14.46 12.47
C SER A 288 7.42 -15.01 11.11
N ARG A 289 6.63 -15.96 10.60
CA ARG A 289 6.86 -16.55 9.27
C ARG A 289 5.71 -16.26 8.30
N LEU A 290 4.81 -15.33 8.66
CA LEU A 290 3.72 -14.86 7.81
C LEU A 290 3.98 -13.44 7.31
N PHE A 291 3.99 -13.24 5.99
CA PHE A 291 4.21 -11.94 5.36
C PHE A 291 3.05 -11.56 4.44
N GLY A 292 2.65 -10.30 4.49
CA GLY A 292 1.64 -9.71 3.61
C GLY A 292 2.32 -8.74 2.65
N LEU A 293 2.30 -9.07 1.36
CA LEU A 293 2.87 -8.27 0.28
C LEU A 293 1.72 -7.53 -0.41
N TYR A 294 1.74 -6.21 -0.35
CA TYR A 294 0.69 -5.35 -0.88
C TYR A 294 1.27 -4.40 -1.92
N PHE A 295 0.59 -4.26 -3.06
CA PHE A 295 0.92 -3.21 -4.01
C PHE A 295 -0.29 -2.73 -4.80
N VAL A 296 -0.18 -1.50 -5.28
CA VAL A 296 -1.18 -0.82 -6.09
C VAL A 296 -0.52 -0.17 -7.29
N GLY A 297 -1.10 -0.37 -8.47
CA GLY A 297 -0.74 0.32 -9.71
C GLY A 297 -1.91 1.17 -10.16
N ASN A 298 -1.75 2.49 -10.14
CA ASN A 298 -2.79 3.44 -10.54
C ASN A 298 -2.48 4.05 -11.92
N LYS A 299 -3.52 4.32 -12.72
CA LYS A 299 -3.41 5.12 -13.94
C LYS A 299 -4.72 5.86 -14.17
N TYR A 300 -4.70 7.18 -14.05
CA TYR A 300 -5.89 8.03 -14.18
C TYR A 300 -5.68 9.02 -15.33
N ASN A 301 -6.73 9.23 -16.12
CA ASN A 301 -6.77 10.29 -17.13
C ASN A 301 -8.18 10.89 -17.18
N PRO A 302 -8.55 11.75 -16.19
CA PRO A 302 -9.89 12.32 -16.11
C PRO A 302 -10.25 13.18 -17.34
N SER A 303 -9.25 13.83 -17.97
CA SER A 303 -9.42 14.60 -19.21
C SER A 303 -9.90 13.75 -20.39
N ASN A 304 -9.58 12.46 -20.39
CA ASN A 304 -10.04 11.47 -21.37
C ASN A 304 -11.13 10.55 -20.78
N TYR A 305 -11.77 10.95 -19.68
CA TYR A 305 -12.90 10.27 -19.05
C TYR A 305 -12.64 8.81 -18.64
N TRP A 306 -11.44 8.50 -18.13
CA TRP A 306 -11.19 7.17 -17.54
C TRP A 306 -10.22 7.14 -16.37
N THR A 307 -10.46 6.16 -15.51
CA THR A 307 -9.63 5.81 -14.36
C THR A 307 -9.39 4.30 -14.29
N GLY A 308 -8.22 3.89 -13.83
CA GLY A 308 -7.83 2.49 -13.71
C GLY A 308 -6.95 2.24 -12.50
N ARG A 309 -7.23 1.16 -11.79
CA ARG A 309 -6.48 0.70 -10.62
C ARG A 309 -6.33 -0.82 -10.62
N TRP A 310 -5.10 -1.26 -10.40
CA TRP A 310 -4.73 -2.62 -10.08
C TRP A 310 -4.32 -2.67 -8.61
N ARG A 311 -4.84 -3.61 -7.83
CA ARG A 311 -4.44 -3.89 -6.44
C ARG A 311 -4.08 -5.36 -6.30
N SER A 312 -2.90 -5.67 -5.80
CA SER A 312 -2.47 -7.03 -5.50
C SER A 312 -2.21 -7.19 -4.01
N THR A 313 -2.74 -8.27 -3.45
CA THR A 313 -2.44 -8.76 -2.10
C THR A 313 -1.90 -10.18 -2.23
N TYR A 314 -0.73 -10.44 -1.68
CA TYR A 314 -0.20 -11.79 -1.53
C TYR A 314 0.10 -12.08 -0.06
N GLN A 315 -0.38 -13.23 0.43
CA GLN A 315 -0.05 -13.74 1.75
C GLN A 315 0.94 -14.90 1.59
N LEU A 316 2.11 -14.76 2.19
CA LEU A 316 3.19 -15.76 2.17
C LEU A 316 3.30 -16.41 3.55
N ASP A 317 2.99 -17.71 3.61
CA ASP A 317 3.43 -18.58 4.68
C ASP A 317 4.83 -19.11 4.31
N TYR A 318 5.85 -18.49 4.89
CA TYR A 318 7.25 -18.80 4.60
C TYR A 318 7.65 -20.20 5.09
N ALA A 319 7.08 -20.65 6.22
CA ALA A 319 7.39 -21.95 6.79
C ALA A 319 6.83 -23.11 5.93
N LYS A 320 5.60 -22.96 5.41
CA LYS A 320 4.99 -23.94 4.50
C LYS A 320 5.35 -23.73 3.03
N GLY A 321 5.95 -22.59 2.67
CA GLY A 321 6.17 -22.18 1.28
C GLY A 321 4.85 -21.94 0.52
N THR A 322 3.77 -21.51 1.19
CA THR A 322 2.47 -21.28 0.53
C THR A 322 2.28 -19.80 0.23
N LEU A 323 1.95 -19.46 -1.02
CA LEU A 323 1.70 -18.10 -1.49
C LEU A 323 0.27 -17.99 -2.03
N GLU A 324 -0.60 -17.30 -1.29
CA GLU A 324 -1.98 -17.03 -1.71
C GLU A 324 -2.09 -15.61 -2.26
N GLY A 325 -2.50 -15.47 -3.52
CA GLY A 325 -2.61 -14.20 -4.22
C GLY A 325 -4.07 -13.80 -4.50
N THR A 326 -4.35 -12.51 -4.40
CA THR A 326 -5.60 -11.90 -4.88
C THR A 326 -5.25 -10.59 -5.60
N ALA A 327 -5.52 -10.53 -6.90
CA ALA A 327 -5.43 -9.33 -7.72
C ALA A 327 -6.84 -8.80 -8.01
N GLN A 328 -7.06 -7.51 -7.76
CA GLN A 328 -8.30 -6.80 -8.02
C GLN A 328 -8.07 -5.69 -9.04
N ILE A 329 -8.88 -5.68 -10.09
CA ILE A 329 -8.74 -4.75 -11.21
C ILE A 329 -10.05 -3.97 -11.33
N ASN A 330 -9.95 -2.64 -11.25
CA ASN A 330 -11.06 -1.72 -11.37
C ASN A 330 -10.73 -0.71 -12.49
N ILE A 331 -11.59 -0.62 -13.50
CA ILE A 331 -11.47 0.35 -14.59
C ILE A 331 -12.84 1.02 -14.75
N HIS A 332 -12.87 2.33 -14.91
CA HIS A 332 -14.06 3.12 -15.19
C HIS A 332 -13.80 3.99 -16.42
N TYR A 333 -14.74 3.97 -17.38
CA TYR A 333 -14.75 4.84 -18.55
C TYR A 333 -16.14 5.49 -18.65
N TYR A 334 -16.17 6.82 -18.69
CA TYR A 334 -17.39 7.62 -18.50
C TYR A 334 -17.61 8.70 -19.58
N GLU A 335 -16.98 8.55 -20.75
CA GLU A 335 -17.29 9.40 -21.90
C GLU A 335 -18.65 9.02 -22.49
N GLN A 336 -19.63 9.93 -22.41
CA GLN A 336 -20.98 9.77 -22.99
C GLN A 336 -21.73 8.50 -22.52
N GLY A 337 -21.34 7.94 -21.37
CA GLY A 337 -21.90 6.72 -20.78
C GLY A 337 -21.26 6.43 -19.43
N ASN A 338 -21.46 5.22 -18.90
CA ASN A 338 -20.74 4.69 -17.75
C ASN A 338 -20.48 3.21 -18.01
N VAL A 339 -19.20 2.84 -18.17
CA VAL A 339 -18.73 1.48 -18.37
C VAL A 339 -17.68 1.17 -17.32
N GLN A 340 -17.90 0.11 -16.55
CA GLN A 340 -16.97 -0.33 -15.51
C GLN A 340 -16.54 -1.78 -15.72
N LEU A 341 -15.25 -2.04 -15.57
CA LEU A 341 -14.71 -3.37 -15.30
C LEU A 341 -14.42 -3.47 -13.80
N SER A 342 -14.95 -4.50 -13.16
CA SER A 342 -14.51 -4.93 -11.83
C SER A 342 -14.28 -6.43 -11.90
N THR A 343 -13.05 -6.88 -11.63
CA THR A 343 -12.70 -8.30 -11.58
C THR A 343 -11.77 -8.59 -10.40
N THR A 344 -11.86 -9.80 -9.88
CA THR A 344 -11.00 -10.32 -8.81
C THR A 344 -10.48 -11.66 -9.24
N LEU A 345 -9.17 -11.75 -9.41
CA LEU A 345 -8.42 -12.94 -9.78
C LEU A 345 -7.72 -13.47 -8.54
N LYS A 346 -7.80 -14.78 -8.32
CA LYS A 346 -7.20 -15.45 -7.16
C LYS A 346 -6.22 -16.51 -7.63
N SER A 347 -5.12 -16.66 -6.91
CA SER A 347 -4.13 -17.71 -7.11
C SER A 347 -3.75 -18.33 -5.77
N SER A 348 -3.31 -19.58 -5.82
CA SER A 348 -2.60 -20.24 -4.74
C SER A 348 -1.43 -20.98 -5.38
N ALA A 349 -0.23 -20.73 -4.89
CA ALA A 349 1.00 -21.33 -5.38
C ALA A 349 1.76 -21.99 -4.22
N THR A 350 2.25 -23.20 -4.47
CA THR A 350 3.14 -23.91 -3.54
C THR A 350 4.58 -23.79 -4.01
N LEU A 351 5.40 -23.17 -3.18
CA LEU A 351 6.84 -23.02 -3.32
C LEU A 351 7.56 -24.06 -2.44
N SER A 352 8.89 -24.10 -2.51
CA SER A 352 9.70 -24.82 -1.52
C SER A 352 9.51 -24.22 -0.12
N PRO A 353 9.60 -25.01 0.97
CA PRO A 353 9.64 -24.46 2.33
C PRO A 353 10.84 -23.52 2.48
N SER A 354 10.67 -22.42 3.22
CA SER A 354 11.65 -21.33 3.30
C SER A 354 12.10 -20.81 1.92
N PRO A 355 11.18 -20.34 1.06
CA PRO A 355 11.50 -19.95 -0.31
C PRO A 355 12.39 -18.70 -0.34
N SER A 356 13.29 -18.60 -1.32
CA SER A 356 14.09 -17.38 -1.49
C SER A 356 13.20 -16.19 -1.89
N PRO A 357 13.51 -14.95 -1.47
CA PRO A 357 12.74 -13.76 -1.86
C PRO A 357 12.60 -13.58 -3.39
N GLU A 358 13.61 -13.98 -4.15
CA GLU A 358 13.62 -13.96 -5.62
C GLU A 358 12.63 -14.97 -6.19
N SER A 359 12.54 -16.17 -5.61
CA SER A 359 11.57 -17.20 -6.00
C SER A 359 10.12 -16.74 -5.77
N VAL A 360 9.86 -16.04 -4.65
CA VAL A 360 8.55 -15.46 -4.35
C VAL A 360 8.16 -14.42 -5.40
N VAL A 361 9.05 -13.46 -5.71
CA VAL A 361 8.77 -12.41 -6.70
C VAL A 361 8.67 -12.99 -8.13
N ALA A 362 9.45 -14.01 -8.48
CA ALA A 362 9.31 -14.73 -9.74
C ALA A 362 7.94 -15.44 -9.86
N SER A 363 7.43 -16.02 -8.77
CA SER A 363 6.10 -16.63 -8.70
C SER A 363 4.98 -15.58 -8.86
N ILE A 364 5.12 -14.40 -8.25
CA ILE A 364 4.23 -13.26 -8.46
C ILE A 364 4.23 -12.84 -9.93
N LYS A 365 5.41 -12.60 -10.53
CA LYS A 365 5.54 -12.23 -11.95
C LYS A 365 4.87 -13.24 -12.90
N ALA A 366 5.08 -14.54 -12.67
CA ALA A 366 4.46 -15.60 -13.47
C ALA A 366 2.93 -15.61 -13.31
N THR A 367 2.45 -15.42 -12.08
CA THR A 367 1.02 -15.34 -11.76
C THR A 367 0.35 -14.14 -12.44
N GLU A 368 0.91 -12.94 -12.32
CA GLU A 368 0.33 -11.73 -12.92
C GLU A 368 0.38 -11.73 -14.44
N SER A 369 1.45 -12.30 -15.02
CA SER A 369 1.53 -12.56 -16.46
C SER A 369 0.41 -13.50 -16.95
N SER A 370 0.07 -14.51 -16.15
CA SER A 370 -1.05 -15.43 -16.43
C SER A 370 -2.40 -14.71 -16.32
N PHE A 371 -2.60 -13.93 -15.26
CA PHE A 371 -3.80 -13.10 -15.06
C PHE A 371 -4.04 -12.12 -16.21
N GLN A 372 -2.99 -11.43 -16.68
CA GLN A 372 -3.10 -10.50 -17.81
C GLN A 372 -3.48 -11.21 -19.12
N ARG A 373 -2.87 -12.38 -19.40
CA ARG A 373 -3.20 -13.21 -20.58
C ARG A 373 -4.64 -13.69 -20.53
N GLN A 374 -5.07 -14.26 -19.40
CA GLN A 374 -6.43 -14.74 -19.18
C GLN A 374 -7.47 -13.61 -19.35
N LEU A 375 -7.17 -12.39 -18.87
CA LEU A 375 -8.05 -11.23 -19.04
C LEU A 375 -8.18 -10.86 -20.54
N GLY A 376 -7.06 -10.84 -21.28
CA GLY A 376 -7.07 -10.59 -22.73
C GLY A 376 -7.86 -11.64 -23.52
N GLU A 377 -7.65 -12.92 -23.24
CA GLU A 377 -8.42 -14.04 -23.82
C GLU A 377 -9.92 -13.90 -23.53
N THR A 378 -10.28 -13.63 -22.26
CA THR A 378 -11.68 -13.42 -21.84
C THR A 378 -12.33 -12.24 -22.57
N TYR A 379 -11.60 -11.15 -22.80
CA TYR A 379 -12.10 -10.01 -23.57
C TYR A 379 -12.35 -10.33 -25.04
N ASN A 380 -11.45 -11.10 -25.68
CA ASN A 380 -11.63 -11.57 -27.05
C ASN A 380 -12.88 -12.45 -27.15
N ASP A 381 -13.04 -13.45 -26.28
CA ASP A 381 -14.21 -14.35 -26.24
C ASP A 381 -15.53 -13.60 -25.98
N LEU A 382 -15.51 -12.63 -25.06
CA LEU A 382 -16.66 -11.78 -24.76
C LEU A 382 -17.10 -10.98 -25.99
N SER A 383 -16.14 -10.43 -26.75
CA SER A 383 -16.39 -9.64 -27.96
C SER A 383 -17.00 -10.47 -29.09
N ASP A 384 -16.49 -11.69 -29.30
CA ASP A 384 -16.78 -12.47 -30.49
C ASP A 384 -17.91 -13.50 -30.32
N ALA A 385 -18.10 -14.04 -29.11
CA ALA A 385 -19.17 -14.98 -28.80
C ALA A 385 -20.33 -14.31 -28.05
N SER A 386 -20.07 -13.77 -26.86
CA SER A 386 -21.12 -13.34 -25.92
C SER A 386 -21.93 -12.15 -26.41
N PHE A 387 -21.28 -11.05 -26.81
CA PHE A 387 -22.01 -9.87 -27.32
C PHE A 387 -22.74 -10.15 -28.63
N ARG A 388 -22.17 -10.95 -29.54
CA ARG A 388 -22.84 -11.38 -30.77
C ARG A 388 -24.07 -12.27 -30.49
N GLY A 389 -24.05 -13.04 -29.41
CA GLY A 389 -25.19 -13.81 -28.91
C GLY A 389 -26.32 -12.93 -28.38
N LEU A 390 -26.00 -11.87 -27.64
CA LEU A 390 -26.98 -10.93 -27.10
C LEU A 390 -27.65 -10.07 -28.20
N ARG A 391 -26.86 -9.44 -29.06
CA ARG A 391 -27.38 -8.60 -30.16
C ARG A 391 -26.50 -8.72 -31.40
N ARG A 392 -27.07 -9.29 -32.47
CA ARG A 392 -26.42 -9.36 -33.77
C ARG A 392 -26.40 -7.97 -34.44
N ALA A 393 -25.24 -7.55 -34.96
CA ALA A 393 -25.07 -6.25 -35.63
C ALA A 393 -26.01 -6.03 -36.83
N LEU A 394 -26.37 -7.12 -37.53
CA LEU A 394 -27.39 -7.14 -38.59
C LEU A 394 -28.34 -8.33 -38.41
N PRO A 395 -29.61 -8.25 -38.87
CA PRO A 395 -30.53 -9.38 -39.04
C PRO A 395 -29.94 -10.61 -39.76
N LYS A 396 -30.63 -11.77 -39.71
CA LYS A 396 -30.12 -13.01 -40.36
C LYS A 396 -29.99 -12.87 -41.87
N THR A 397 -30.76 -11.97 -42.48
CA THR A 397 -30.71 -11.57 -43.90
C THR A 397 -29.43 -10.81 -44.28
N ARG A 398 -28.59 -10.40 -43.32
CA ARG A 398 -27.43 -9.51 -43.53
C ARG A 398 -27.77 -8.16 -44.17
N SER A 399 -29.02 -7.71 -44.03
CA SER A 399 -29.51 -6.40 -44.48
C SER A 399 -30.12 -5.64 -43.31
N LYS A 400 -30.16 -4.30 -43.38
CA LYS A 400 -30.97 -3.48 -42.46
C LYS A 400 -32.45 -3.89 -42.59
N LEU A 401 -33.22 -3.75 -41.51
CA LEU A 401 -34.64 -4.04 -41.54
C LEU A 401 -35.36 -3.06 -42.49
N ASP A 402 -36.11 -3.62 -43.42
CA ASP A 402 -37.00 -2.89 -44.30
C ASP A 402 -38.34 -2.67 -43.57
N TRP A 403 -38.53 -1.45 -43.06
CA TRP A 403 -39.70 -1.10 -42.24
C TRP A 403 -41.01 -1.08 -43.04
N ASP A 404 -40.96 -0.80 -44.34
CA ASP A 404 -42.14 -0.83 -45.22
C ASP A 404 -42.62 -2.27 -45.41
N LYS A 405 -41.69 -3.22 -45.59
CA LYS A 405 -42.03 -4.65 -45.58
C LYS A 405 -42.44 -5.14 -44.19
N ALA A 406 -41.81 -4.66 -43.12
CA ALA A 406 -42.12 -5.08 -41.75
C ALA A 406 -43.56 -4.70 -41.32
N THR A 407 -44.07 -3.54 -41.74
CA THR A 407 -45.44 -3.10 -41.45
C THR A 407 -46.50 -3.83 -42.28
N GLY A 408 -46.15 -4.29 -43.50
CA GLY A 408 -47.06 -5.06 -44.37
C GLY A 408 -47.16 -6.57 -44.09
N MET A 409 -46.20 -7.15 -43.35
CA MET A 409 -46.16 -8.61 -43.13
C MET A 409 -47.17 -9.10 -42.08
N ARG A 410 -48.32 -9.62 -42.55
CA ARG A 410 -49.23 -10.44 -41.72
C ARG A 410 -48.59 -11.80 -41.41
N LEU A 411 -48.12 -11.95 -40.17
CA LEU A 411 -47.32 -13.08 -39.65
C LEU A 411 -47.90 -14.50 -39.85
N GLY A 412 -49.17 -14.65 -40.26
CA GLY A 412 -49.85 -15.94 -40.40
C GLY A 412 -49.89 -16.54 -41.82
N GLN A 413 -49.71 -15.77 -42.90
CA GLN A 413 -49.95 -16.28 -44.26
C GLN A 413 -48.79 -17.07 -44.88
N GLN A 414 -47.55 -16.86 -44.43
CA GLN A 414 -46.38 -17.58 -44.99
C GLN A 414 -46.04 -18.90 -44.27
N ILE A 415 -46.68 -19.21 -43.14
CA ILE A 415 -46.46 -20.46 -42.39
C ILE A 415 -47.34 -21.61 -42.93
N GLY A 416 -48.46 -21.30 -43.61
CA GLY A 416 -49.41 -22.30 -44.12
C GLY A 416 -49.19 -22.78 -45.56
N GLY A 417 -48.16 -22.31 -46.27
CA GLY A 417 -47.98 -22.51 -47.71
C GLY A 417 -47.28 -23.81 -48.15
N GLY A 418 -47.12 -24.80 -47.25
CA GLY A 418 -46.22 -25.94 -47.43
C GLY A 418 -46.87 -27.32 -47.31
N ALA A 419 -48.07 -27.52 -47.87
CA ALA A 419 -48.70 -28.84 -47.98
C ALA A 419 -49.77 -28.90 -49.10
N GLN A 420 -49.33 -29.15 -50.34
CA GLN A 420 -50.09 -29.84 -51.39
C GLN A 420 -49.11 -30.67 -52.24
#